data_AF-A0A662VWA7-F1
#
_entry.id   AF-A0A662VWA7-F1
#
_cell.length_a   1.000
_cell.length_b   1.000
_cell.length_c   1.000
_cell.angle_alpha   90.00
_cell.angle_beta   90.00
_cell.angle_gamma   90.00
#
_symmetry.space_group_name_H-M   'P 1'
#
loop_
_entity.id
_entity.type
_entity.pdbx_description
1 polymer ?
#
loop_
_entity_poly.entity_id
_entity_poly.type
_entity_poly.pdbx_seq_one_letter_code
_entity_poly.pdbx_strand_id
1 'polypeptide(L)'
;MYILEHYNKWDASGIGTNLSQLLDDLANEAPSYIDIEYNDIVIGWVRWGSNNGMAYLDGHYAVCAEAPDVWYWPNWQDDIAVQHEMSHLFGAQDTVESCGNCNDECIMDYWYAWQGYAHWEWYHRSIIDDNIWRQ
;
A
#
# COMPACT_ATOMS: atom_id res chain seq x y z
N MET A 1 -21.10 14.04 15.46
CA MET A 1 -21.52 12.79 14.78
C MET A 1 -21.27 12.99 13.31
N TYR A 2 -20.12 12.53 12.84
CA TYR A 2 -19.81 12.41 11.42
C TYR A 2 -18.89 11.20 11.33
N ILE A 3 -19.27 10.19 10.55
CA ILE A 3 -18.48 9.71 9.41
C ILE A 3 -19.53 9.25 8.39
N LEU A 4 -19.62 9.96 7.27
CA LEU A 4 -20.26 9.43 6.07
C LEU A 4 -19.36 8.29 5.58
N GLU A 5 -19.85 7.05 5.61
CA GLU A 5 -19.22 5.96 4.87
C GLU A 5 -19.38 6.27 3.36
N HIS A 6 -18.33 6.79 2.74
CA HIS A 6 -18.25 6.85 1.28
C HIS A 6 -17.72 5.51 0.75
N TYR A 7 -18.53 4.47 0.90
CA TYR A 7 -18.41 3.28 0.07
C TYR A 7 -18.91 3.64 -1.34
N ASN A 8 -18.12 3.29 -2.36
CA ASN A 8 -18.32 3.51 -3.81
C ASN A 8 -17.78 4.82 -4.36
N LYS A 9 -16.74 4.72 -5.21
CA LYS A 9 -16.75 5.30 -6.57
C LYS A 9 -15.54 5.00 -7.45
N TRP A 10 -14.52 4.29 -6.98
CA TRP A 10 -13.44 3.90 -7.87
C TRP A 10 -13.90 2.76 -8.82
N ASP A 11 -13.88 3.01 -10.13
CA ASP A 11 -14.23 2.02 -11.17
C ASP A 11 -13.00 1.59 -11.96
N ALA A 12 -12.28 0.59 -11.43
CA ALA A 12 -11.09 0.02 -12.04
C ALA A 12 -11.34 -0.84 -13.31
N SER A 13 -12.59 -1.01 -13.76
CA SER A 13 -12.95 -2.04 -14.74
C SER A 13 -12.32 -1.87 -16.13
N GLY A 14 -11.86 -0.66 -16.47
CA GLY A 14 -11.22 -0.33 -17.75
C GLY A 14 -9.69 -0.45 -17.78
N ILE A 15 -9.03 -0.65 -16.63
CA ILE A 15 -7.58 -0.51 -16.49
C ILE A 15 -6.85 -1.85 -16.65
N GLY A 16 -7.51 -2.96 -16.29
CA GLY A 16 -6.89 -4.28 -16.24
C GLY A 16 -6.22 -4.53 -14.88
N THR A 17 -5.07 -5.21 -14.88
CA THR A 17 -4.40 -5.68 -13.65
C THR A 17 -3.11 -4.95 -13.32
N ASN A 18 -2.62 -4.05 -14.18
CA ASN A 18 -1.37 -3.33 -13.92
C ASN A 18 -1.55 -2.38 -12.72
N LEU A 19 -0.86 -2.67 -11.60
CA LEU A 19 -1.06 -1.90 -10.37
C LEU A 19 -0.61 -0.44 -10.46
N SER A 20 0.40 -0.12 -11.27
CA SER A 20 0.80 1.26 -11.50
C SER A 20 -0.31 2.06 -12.20
N GLN A 21 -0.96 1.47 -13.21
CA GLN A 21 -2.09 2.12 -13.87
C GLN A 21 -3.32 2.21 -12.96
N LEU A 22 -3.58 1.19 -12.16
CA LEU A 22 -4.67 1.20 -11.18
C LEU A 22 -4.44 2.25 -10.10
N LEU A 23 -3.20 2.43 -9.64
CA LEU A 23 -2.84 3.46 -8.66
C LEU A 23 -3.04 4.87 -9.22
N ASP A 24 -2.57 5.11 -10.45
CA ASP A 24 -2.78 6.39 -11.13
C ASP A 24 -4.28 6.66 -11.34
N ASP A 25 -5.05 5.64 -11.74
CA ASP A 25 -6.50 5.74 -11.92
C ASP A 25 -7.22 6.06 -10.60
N LEU A 26 -6.89 5.34 -9.52
CA LEU A 26 -7.40 5.61 -8.18
C LEU A 26 -7.11 7.05 -7.76
N ALA A 27 -5.88 7.54 -7.93
CA ALA A 27 -5.50 8.89 -7.54
C ALA A 27 -6.21 9.98 -8.37
N ASN A 28 -6.56 9.69 -9.63
CA ASN A 28 -7.29 10.59 -10.50
C ASN A 28 -8.81 10.61 -10.22
N GLU A 29 -9.39 9.47 -9.86
CA GLU A 29 -10.82 9.33 -9.55
C GLU A 29 -11.15 9.55 -8.08
N ALA A 30 -10.14 9.50 -7.21
CA ALA A 30 -10.31 9.68 -5.80
C ALA A 30 -10.97 11.05 -5.51
N PRO A 31 -11.97 11.05 -4.63
CA PRO A 31 -12.80 12.23 -4.43
C PRO A 31 -12.03 13.37 -3.78
N SER A 32 -12.44 14.59 -4.12
CA SER A 32 -11.85 15.86 -3.68
C SER A 32 -11.95 16.17 -2.18
N TYR A 33 -12.32 15.21 -1.34
CA TYR A 33 -12.44 15.37 0.11
C TYR A 33 -11.26 14.76 0.88
N ILE A 34 -10.28 14.14 0.19
CA ILE A 34 -9.01 13.78 0.84
C ILE A 34 -8.39 15.08 1.32
N ASP A 35 -8.28 15.19 2.64
CA ASP A 35 -7.58 16.28 3.27
C ASP A 35 -6.17 15.82 3.61
N ILE A 36 -5.23 16.29 2.80
CA ILE A 36 -3.80 16.04 2.96
C ILE A 36 -3.33 16.53 4.34
N GLU A 37 -3.95 17.58 4.91
CA GLU A 37 -3.60 18.09 6.24
C GLU A 37 -4.09 17.20 7.40
N TYR A 38 -4.89 16.16 7.13
CA TYR A 38 -5.41 15.24 8.15
C TYR A 38 -4.93 13.80 7.99
N ASN A 39 -3.95 13.53 7.12
CA ASN A 39 -3.43 12.19 6.87
C ASN A 39 -4.49 11.22 6.36
N ASP A 40 -5.41 11.74 5.55
CA ASP A 40 -6.35 10.90 4.84
C ASP A 40 -5.58 10.00 3.87
N ILE A 41 -5.84 8.71 3.98
CA ILE A 41 -5.29 7.65 3.13
C ILE A 41 -6.44 7.05 2.34
N VAL A 42 -6.21 6.80 1.05
CA VAL A 42 -7.14 6.07 0.19
C VAL A 42 -6.48 4.79 -0.32
N ILE A 43 -7.13 3.68 0.02
CA ILE A 43 -6.74 2.35 -0.42
C ILE A 43 -7.79 1.84 -1.39
N GLY A 44 -7.36 1.62 -2.64
CA GLY A 44 -8.10 0.86 -3.63
C GLY A 44 -7.92 -0.63 -3.40
N TRP A 45 -8.99 -1.40 -3.58
CA TRP A 45 -8.94 -2.86 -3.48
C TRP A 45 -9.49 -3.51 -4.74
N VAL A 46 -8.68 -4.34 -5.38
CA VAL A 46 -9.06 -5.09 -6.59
C VAL A 46 -8.95 -6.59 -6.36
N ARG A 47 -9.64 -7.37 -7.20
CA ARG A 47 -9.52 -8.83 -7.15
C ARG A 47 -8.18 -9.33 -7.69
N TRP A 48 -7.65 -8.67 -8.72
CA TRP A 48 -6.45 -9.12 -9.44
C TRP A 48 -5.53 -7.93 -9.71
N GLY A 49 -4.23 -8.09 -9.44
CA GLY A 49 -3.19 -7.10 -9.74
C GLY A 49 -1.94 -7.74 -10.34
N SER A 50 -1.03 -6.97 -10.92
CA SER A 50 0.26 -7.44 -11.45
C SER A 50 1.20 -8.00 -10.37
N ASN A 51 0.89 -7.67 -9.11
CA ASN A 51 1.56 -8.00 -7.85
C ASN A 51 0.52 -7.80 -6.71
N ASN A 52 0.93 -7.93 -5.44
CA ASN A 52 -0.01 -7.85 -4.30
C ASN A 52 -0.45 -6.42 -3.95
N GLY A 53 0.35 -5.41 -4.30
CA GLY A 53 0.03 -4.02 -4.04
C GLY A 53 1.00 -3.04 -4.70
N MET A 54 0.63 -1.77 -4.69
CA MET A 54 1.50 -0.65 -5.02
C MET A 54 0.99 0.63 -4.35
N ALA A 55 1.91 1.49 -3.91
CA ALA A 55 1.59 2.76 -3.29
C ALA A 55 2.52 3.87 -3.79
N TYR A 56 2.06 5.12 -3.68
CA TYR A 56 2.98 6.25 -3.79
C TYR A 56 3.81 6.36 -2.52
N LEU A 57 5.13 6.39 -2.68
CA LEU A 57 6.05 6.62 -1.58
C LEU A 57 5.86 8.03 -1.02
N ASP A 58 5.62 8.12 0.29
CA ASP A 58 5.33 9.38 1.00
C ASP A 58 4.13 10.12 0.37
N GLY A 59 3.03 9.39 0.17
CA GLY A 59 1.81 9.87 -0.48
C GLY A 59 0.53 9.34 0.17
N HIS A 60 -0.61 9.51 -0.49
CA HIS A 60 -1.94 9.24 0.09
C HIS A 60 -2.68 8.04 -0.54
N TYR A 61 -2.12 7.45 -1.59
CA TYR A 61 -2.82 6.46 -2.41
C TYR A 61 -2.05 5.16 -2.47
N ALA A 62 -2.77 4.07 -2.19
CA ALA A 62 -2.31 2.71 -2.38
C ALA A 62 -3.39 1.89 -3.09
N VAL A 63 -2.98 0.90 -3.88
CA VAL A 63 -3.85 -0.13 -4.42
C VAL A 63 -3.34 -1.47 -3.95
N CYS A 64 -4.23 -2.32 -3.47
CA CYS A 64 -3.93 -3.70 -3.10
C CYS A 64 -4.81 -4.66 -3.91
N ALA A 65 -4.35 -5.90 -4.05
CA ALA A 65 -5.04 -6.96 -4.76
C ALA A 65 -5.27 -8.20 -3.89
N GLU A 66 -6.43 -8.85 -4.00
CA GLU A 66 -6.70 -10.16 -3.36
C GLU A 66 -5.73 -11.25 -3.83
N ALA A 67 -5.23 -11.12 -5.06
CA ALA A 67 -4.23 -12.00 -5.63
C ALA A 67 -3.50 -11.38 -6.82
N PRO A 68 -2.25 -11.78 -7.05
CA PRO A 68 -1.55 -11.46 -8.28
C PRO A 68 -2.16 -12.24 -9.47
N ASP A 69 -2.21 -11.62 -10.65
CA ASP A 69 -2.60 -12.26 -11.92
C ASP A 69 -1.47 -13.09 -12.55
N VAL A 70 -0.29 -13.07 -11.91
CA VAL A 70 0.91 -13.77 -12.32
C VAL A 70 1.09 -15.06 -11.54
N TRP A 71 1.07 -16.20 -12.22
CA TRP A 71 1.05 -17.54 -11.59
C TRP A 71 2.24 -17.87 -10.67
N TYR A 72 3.41 -17.25 -10.89
CA TYR A 72 4.62 -17.49 -10.09
C TYR A 72 4.74 -16.50 -8.92
N TRP A 73 3.90 -15.48 -8.88
CA TRP A 73 3.91 -14.51 -7.81
C TRP A 73 3.12 -15.05 -6.62
N PRO A 74 3.67 -15.03 -5.41
CA PRO A 74 2.97 -15.56 -4.25
C PRO A 74 1.79 -14.67 -3.86
N ASN A 75 0.65 -15.29 -3.57
CA ASN A 75 -0.46 -14.57 -2.94
C ASN A 75 -0.13 -14.27 -1.48
N TRP A 76 -0.35 -13.04 -1.05
CA TRP A 76 -0.16 -12.61 0.34
C TRP A 76 -1.48 -12.71 1.12
N GLN A 77 -1.40 -12.59 2.44
CA GLN A 77 -2.59 -12.35 3.25
C GLN A 77 -3.03 -10.89 3.05
N ASP A 78 -4.33 -10.65 2.97
CA ASP A 78 -4.88 -9.33 2.62
C ASP A 78 -4.40 -8.23 3.57
N ASP A 79 -4.37 -8.50 4.87
CA ASP A 79 -3.91 -7.59 5.91
C ASP A 79 -2.41 -7.25 5.79
N ILE A 80 -1.61 -8.21 5.36
CA ILE A 80 -0.18 -8.02 5.10
C ILE A 80 0.05 -7.14 3.88
N ALA A 81 -0.71 -7.37 2.79
CA ALA A 81 -0.66 -6.51 1.62
C ALA A 81 -1.03 -5.06 1.99
N VAL A 82 -2.13 -4.86 2.74
CA VAL A 82 -2.53 -3.53 3.22
C VAL A 82 -1.43 -2.87 4.06
N GLN A 83 -0.88 -3.58 5.06
CA GLN A 83 0.11 -2.98 5.94
C GLN A 83 1.42 -2.68 5.22
N HIS A 84 1.85 -3.53 4.28
CA HIS A 84 3.02 -3.27 3.43
C HIS A 84 2.82 -1.99 2.60
N GLU A 85 1.72 -1.89 1.85
CA GLU A 85 1.46 -0.72 1.01
C GLU A 85 1.22 0.56 1.82
N MET A 86 0.52 0.45 2.95
CA MET A 86 0.33 1.59 3.86
C MET A 86 1.66 2.11 4.42
N SER A 87 2.67 1.26 4.56
CA SER A 87 3.99 1.69 5.03
C SER A 87 4.70 2.58 4.01
N HIS A 88 4.53 2.33 2.71
CA HIS A 88 5.05 3.20 1.65
C HIS A 88 4.44 4.60 1.72
N LEU A 89 3.17 4.73 2.11
CA LEU A 89 2.51 6.03 2.28
C LEU A 89 3.19 6.92 3.34
N PHE A 90 3.92 6.30 4.28
CA PHE A 90 4.75 6.98 5.28
C PHE A 90 6.24 7.03 4.92
N GLY A 91 6.59 6.76 3.66
CA GLY A 91 7.94 6.87 3.14
C GLY A 91 8.85 5.66 3.40
N ALA A 92 8.33 4.55 3.93
CA ALA A 92 9.12 3.33 4.07
C ALA A 92 9.32 2.70 2.69
N GLN A 93 10.56 2.53 2.25
CA GLN A 93 10.88 1.87 0.99
C GLN A 93 10.85 0.34 1.15
N ASP A 94 10.85 -0.38 0.03
CA ASP A 94 11.12 -1.82 0.09
C ASP A 94 12.52 -2.08 0.64
N THR A 95 12.72 -3.23 1.29
CA THR A 95 14.02 -3.59 1.90
C THR A 95 15.17 -3.52 0.89
N VAL A 96 14.95 -3.96 -0.35
CA VAL A 96 15.95 -3.88 -1.43
C VAL A 96 16.26 -2.42 -1.79
N GLU A 97 15.25 -1.56 -1.84
CA GLU A 97 15.37 -0.14 -2.18
C GLU A 97 16.00 0.67 -1.06
N SER A 98 15.76 0.27 0.20
CA SER A 98 16.42 0.80 1.40
C SER A 98 17.91 0.44 1.48
N CYS A 99 18.50 -0.14 0.43
CA CYS A 99 19.88 -0.63 0.38
C CYS A 99 20.18 -1.70 1.44
N GLY A 100 19.16 -2.47 1.84
CA GLY A 100 19.28 -3.49 2.87
C GLY A 100 19.52 -2.93 4.26
N ASN A 101 19.06 -1.70 4.56
CA ASN A 101 19.06 -1.16 5.92
C ASN A 101 18.11 -1.92 6.87
N CYS A 102 17.24 -2.74 6.30
CA CYS A 102 16.46 -3.74 7.01
C CYS A 102 17.09 -5.12 6.77
N ASN A 103 17.59 -5.74 7.85
CA ASN A 103 18.43 -6.94 7.76
C ASN A 103 17.70 -8.21 8.23
N ASP A 104 16.55 -8.02 8.88
CA ASP A 104 15.82 -9.05 9.61
C ASP A 104 14.41 -9.23 9.02
N GLU A 105 13.61 -10.06 9.69
CA GLU A 105 12.20 -10.27 9.39
C GLU A 105 11.47 -8.91 9.39
N CYS A 106 10.92 -8.48 8.26
CA CYS A 106 10.21 -7.21 8.18
C CYS A 106 9.14 -7.24 7.12
N ILE A 107 7.99 -6.61 7.39
CA ILE A 107 6.90 -6.52 6.43
C ILE A 107 7.29 -5.78 5.13
N MET A 108 8.30 -4.90 5.15
CA MET A 108 8.81 -4.22 3.94
C MET A 108 9.74 -5.10 3.09
N ASP A 109 9.86 -6.37 3.42
CA ASP A 109 10.56 -7.35 2.60
C ASP A 109 9.54 -8.34 2.02
N TYR A 110 9.58 -8.54 0.70
CA TYR A 110 8.61 -9.39 0.00
C TYR A 110 8.58 -10.83 0.51
N TRP A 111 9.72 -11.37 0.94
CA TRP A 111 9.81 -12.75 1.41
C TRP A 111 9.11 -12.90 2.76
N TYR A 112 9.34 -11.96 3.68
CA TYR A 112 8.71 -11.99 5.00
C TYR A 112 7.23 -11.56 4.96
N ALA A 113 6.88 -10.60 4.11
CA ALA A 113 5.48 -10.26 3.85
C ALA A 113 4.70 -11.48 3.32
N TRP A 114 5.25 -12.20 2.34
CA TRP A 114 4.63 -13.44 1.87
C TRP A 114 4.41 -14.48 2.99
N GLN A 115 5.35 -14.58 3.93
CA GLN A 115 5.25 -15.50 5.06
C GLN A 115 4.28 -15.03 6.16
N GLY A 116 3.74 -13.81 6.06
CA GLY A 116 2.77 -13.28 7.01
C GLY A 116 3.38 -12.48 8.16
N TYR A 117 4.61 -11.99 8.03
CA TYR A 117 5.23 -11.16 9.05
C TYR A 117 4.62 -9.75 9.05
N ALA A 118 3.84 -9.45 10.09
CA ALA A 118 3.11 -8.18 10.24
C ALA A 118 3.87 -7.11 11.05
N HIS A 119 5.21 -7.09 11.02
CA HIS A 119 6.00 -6.19 11.86
C HIS A 119 7.03 -5.37 11.09
N TRP A 120 7.23 -4.14 11.55
CA TRP A 120 8.32 -3.27 11.09
C TRP A 120 9.56 -3.50 11.95
N GLU A 121 10.67 -3.76 11.29
CA GLU A 121 12.00 -3.75 11.91
C GLU A 121 12.39 -2.29 12.25
N TRP A 122 13.38 -2.09 13.13
CA TRP A 122 13.70 -0.77 13.69
C TRP A 122 13.87 0.33 12.64
N TYR A 123 14.45 0.02 11.48
CA TYR A 123 14.66 0.99 10.40
C TYR A 123 13.33 1.49 9.84
N HIS A 124 12.49 0.60 9.32
CA HIS A 124 11.18 0.97 8.76
C HIS A 124 10.23 1.50 9.83
N ARG A 125 10.30 0.96 11.06
CA ARG A 125 9.54 1.49 12.18
C ARG A 125 9.90 2.95 12.45
N SER A 126 11.19 3.30 12.42
CA SER A 126 11.62 4.68 12.65
C SER A 126 11.09 5.64 11.58
N ILE A 127 11.04 5.21 10.31
CA ILE A 127 10.47 6.00 9.21
C ILE A 127 8.98 6.23 9.43
N ILE A 128 8.23 5.17 9.75
CA ILE A 128 6.78 5.24 9.96
C ILE A 128 6.46 6.10 11.19
N ASP A 129 7.13 5.86 12.32
CA ASP A 129 6.94 6.63 13.55
C ASP A 129 7.29 8.11 13.34
N ASP A 130 8.26 8.45 12.49
CA ASP A 130 8.61 9.83 12.19
C ASP A 130 7.61 10.54 11.27
N ASN A 131 6.96 9.82 10.36
CA ASN A 131 6.10 10.42 9.33
C ASN A 131 4.61 10.37 9.65
N ILE A 132 4.15 9.43 10.48
CA ILE A 132 2.73 9.35 10.90
C ILE A 132 2.25 10.59 11.67
N TRP A 133 3.19 11.37 12.23
CA TRP A 133 2.91 12.60 12.99
C TRP A 133 3.32 13.88 12.24
N ARG A 134 3.88 13.79 11.03
CA ARG A 134 4.45 14.93 10.30
C ARG A 134 3.64 15.39 9.09
N GLN A 135 2.80 14.52 8.55
CA GLN A 135 1.95 14.84 7.41
C GLN A 135 0.71 15.63 7.88
#